data_AF-A0AAD7CWV5-F1
#
_entry.id   AF-A0AAD7CWV5-F1
#
_cell.length_a   1.000
_cell.length_b   1.000
_cell.length_c   1.000
_cell.angle_alpha   90.00
_cell.angle_beta   90.00
_cell.angle_gamma   90.00
#
_symmetry.space_group_name_H-M   'P 1'
#
loop_
_entity.id
_entity.type
_entity.pdbx_description
1 polymer ?
#
loop_
_entity_poly.entity_id
_entity_poly.type
_entity_poly.pdbx_seq_one_letter_code
_entity_poly.pdbx_strand_id
1 'polypeptide(L)'
;VLQELSHMDRITQLQGEIQQLSPSWPARSPTVYLTSRANFVQASADVPITKQRNPHKFDSPEVFEGTDAYAYVGISTADCEYLIKSLPEGEPEEEQAKCLRTLDKEMAFVNDEYIQAVARSKHLHEQIMDVLRLMFED
;
A
#
# COMPACT_ATOMS: atom_id res chain seq x y z
N VAL A 1 4.67 15.70 7.37
CA VAL A 1 3.39 15.04 7.71
C VAL A 1 2.74 14.30 6.54
N LEU A 2 2.27 14.96 5.46
CA LEU A 2 1.63 14.24 4.32
C LEU A 2 2.58 13.28 3.60
N GLN A 3 3.85 13.67 3.45
CA GLN A 3 4.87 12.83 2.82
C GLN A 3 5.19 11.60 3.69
N GLU A 4 5.37 11.76 5.01
CA GLU A 4 5.60 10.66 5.96
C GLU A 4 4.41 9.70 6.06
N LEU A 5 3.17 10.21 6.09
CA LEU A 5 1.97 9.38 6.01
C LEU A 5 1.91 8.61 4.68
N SER A 6 2.30 9.25 3.57
CA SER A 6 2.44 8.59 2.26
C SER A 6 3.60 7.57 2.22
N HIS A 7 4.63 7.74 3.04
CA HIS A 7 5.74 6.79 3.15
C HIS A 7 5.36 5.56 3.97
N MET A 8 4.68 5.75 5.10
CA MET A 8 4.14 4.66 5.91
C MET A 8 3.11 3.82 5.13
N ASP A 9 2.30 4.50 4.31
CA ASP A 9 1.34 3.84 3.41
C ASP A 9 2.05 2.96 2.37
N ARG A 10 3.14 3.45 1.77
CA ARG A 10 3.97 2.67 0.82
C ARG A 10 4.68 1.47 1.46
N ILE A 11 5.19 1.60 2.69
CA ILE A 11 5.78 0.46 3.42
C ILE A 11 4.71 -0.59 3.74
N THR A 12 3.53 -0.15 4.15
CA THR A 12 2.38 -1.03 4.41
C THR A 12 1.93 -1.74 3.12
N GLN A 13 1.90 -1.01 2.00
CA GLN A 13 1.60 -1.55 0.68
C GLN A 13 2.62 -2.61 0.25
N LEU A 14 3.92 -2.33 0.40
CA LEU A 14 4.98 -3.30 0.10
C LEU A 14 4.86 -4.54 0.99
N GLN A 15 4.54 -4.38 2.28
CA GLN A 15 4.27 -5.51 3.17
C GLN A 15 3.10 -6.37 2.68
N GLY A 16 2.02 -5.73 2.20
CA GLY A 16 0.87 -6.40 1.62
C GLY A 16 1.22 -7.18 0.36
N GLU A 17 2.00 -6.60 -0.55
CA GLU A 17 2.44 -7.28 -1.78
C GLU A 17 3.38 -8.46 -1.48
N ILE A 18 4.34 -8.30 -0.56
CA ILE A 18 5.25 -9.38 -0.14
C ILE A 18 4.47 -10.53 0.54
N GLN A 19 3.45 -10.20 1.34
CA GLN A 19 2.59 -11.23 1.95
C GLN A 19 1.76 -11.99 0.92
N GLN A 20 1.32 -11.33 -0.15
CA GLN A 20 0.62 -11.98 -1.26
C GLN A 20 1.54 -12.91 -2.08
N LEU A 21 2.83 -12.58 -2.18
CA LEU A 21 3.86 -13.43 -2.79
C LEU A 21 4.27 -14.61 -1.90
N SER A 22 3.97 -14.57 -0.60
CA SER A 22 4.38 -15.62 0.33
C SER A 22 3.73 -16.97 -0.03
N PRO A 23 4.52 -18.04 -0.19
CA PRO A 23 4.00 -19.40 -0.42
C PRO A 23 3.13 -19.95 0.72
N SER A 24 3.07 -19.24 1.86
CA SER A 24 2.37 -19.66 3.07
C SER A 24 0.85 -19.72 2.93
N TRP A 25 0.25 -19.07 1.91
CA TRP A 25 -1.18 -19.22 1.62
C TRP A 25 -1.43 -20.28 0.53
N PRO A 26 -1.85 -21.50 0.91
CA PRO A 26 -1.97 -22.63 -0.02
C PRO A 26 -3.04 -22.41 -1.10
N ALA A 27 -3.99 -21.50 -0.91
CA ALA A 27 -5.10 -21.26 -1.85
C ALA A 27 -4.71 -20.55 -3.15
N ARG A 28 -3.55 -19.86 -3.19
CA ARG A 28 -3.10 -19.05 -4.34
C ARG A 28 -1.76 -19.49 -4.92
N SER A 29 -1.14 -20.52 -4.35
CA SER A 29 0.16 -20.98 -4.83
C SER A 29 0.01 -21.70 -6.19
N PRO A 30 0.82 -21.35 -7.20
CA PRO A 30 0.88 -22.07 -8.47
C PRO A 30 1.09 -23.57 -8.25
N THR A 31 1.86 -23.94 -7.22
CA THR A 31 2.15 -25.33 -6.85
C THR A 31 0.92 -26.12 -6.42
N VAL A 32 -0.02 -25.53 -5.67
CA VAL A 32 -1.28 -26.20 -5.29
C VAL A 32 -2.21 -26.33 -6.50
N TYR A 33 -2.27 -25.33 -7.38
CA TYR A 33 -3.03 -25.41 -8.61
C TYR A 33 -2.47 -26.51 -9.56
N LEU A 34 -1.15 -26.53 -9.76
CA LEU A 34 -0.46 -27.52 -10.59
C LEU A 34 -0.61 -28.95 -10.05
N THR A 35 -0.65 -29.15 -8.74
CA THR A 35 -0.81 -30.49 -8.15
C THR A 35 -2.27 -30.94 -8.07
N SER A 36 -3.22 -30.02 -7.89
CA SER A 36 -4.64 -30.35 -7.73
C SER A 36 -5.42 -30.42 -9.04
N ARG A 37 -5.12 -29.55 -10.03
CA ARG A 37 -5.94 -29.36 -11.23
C ARG A 37 -5.24 -29.54 -12.57
N ALA A 38 -3.90 -29.59 -12.62
CA ALA A 38 -3.21 -29.90 -13.88
C ALA A 38 -3.33 -31.38 -14.25
N ASN A 39 -3.35 -31.65 -15.56
CA ASN A 39 -3.40 -33.00 -16.13
C ASN A 39 -2.06 -33.36 -16.77
N PHE A 40 -1.74 -34.65 -16.86
CA PHE A 40 -0.49 -35.10 -17.48
C PHE A 40 -0.58 -35.02 -19.01
N VAL A 41 0.40 -34.37 -19.63
CA VAL A 41 0.57 -34.34 -21.09
C VAL A 41 1.43 -35.52 -21.51
N GLN A 42 1.04 -36.21 -22.58
CA GLN A 42 1.83 -37.29 -23.15
C GLN A 42 3.05 -36.72 -23.87
N ALA A 43 4.24 -36.88 -23.29
CA ALA A 43 5.48 -36.38 -23.88
C ALA A 43 6.02 -37.24 -25.04
N SER A 44 5.60 -38.52 -25.14
CA SER A 44 6.02 -39.44 -26.21
C SER A 44 4.91 -40.46 -26.52
N ALA A 45 4.72 -40.76 -27.82
CA ALA A 45 3.74 -41.73 -28.30
C ALA A 45 3.99 -43.16 -27.77
N ASP A 46 5.22 -43.47 -27.40
CA ASP A 46 5.63 -44.81 -26.91
C ASP A 46 5.37 -45.04 -25.42
N VAL A 47 5.00 -43.99 -24.67
CA VAL A 47 4.72 -44.10 -23.23
C VAL A 47 3.23 -43.85 -22.97
N PRO A 48 2.42 -44.90 -22.73
CA PRO A 48 1.00 -44.75 -22.49
C PRO A 48 0.72 -44.11 -21.11
N ILE A 49 -0.20 -43.15 -21.07
CA ILE A 49 -0.67 -42.52 -19.82
C ILE A 49 -1.46 -43.56 -19.02
N THR A 50 -0.93 -43.99 -17.87
CA THR A 50 -1.55 -45.03 -17.02
C THR A 50 -2.58 -44.50 -16.03
N LYS A 51 -2.73 -43.18 -15.89
CA LYS A 51 -3.73 -42.53 -15.02
C LYS A 51 -4.42 -41.38 -15.74
N GLN A 52 -5.64 -41.60 -16.22
CA GLN A 52 -6.53 -40.51 -16.63
C GLN A 52 -7.32 -40.04 -15.41
N ARG A 53 -7.20 -38.76 -15.07
CA ARG A 53 -7.94 -38.15 -13.94
C ARG A 53 -9.38 -37.86 -14.40
N ASN A 54 -10.34 -37.97 -13.49
CA ASN A 54 -11.75 -37.74 -13.82
C ASN A 54 -11.96 -36.36 -14.50
N PRO A 55 -12.77 -36.27 -15.57
CA PRO A 55 -13.00 -35.03 -16.33
C PRO A 55 -13.51 -33.84 -15.51
N HIS A 56 -14.19 -34.10 -14.39
CA HIS A 56 -14.66 -33.06 -13.47
C HIS A 56 -13.60 -32.53 -12.49
N LYS A 57 -12.38 -33.08 -12.51
CA LYS A 57 -11.31 -32.73 -11.54
C LYS A 57 -10.11 -32.04 -12.17
N PHE A 58 -10.07 -31.86 -13.49
CA PHE A 58 -9.01 -31.14 -14.18
C PHE A 58 -9.62 -30.06 -15.08
N ASP A 59 -8.93 -28.92 -15.20
CA ASP A 59 -9.42 -27.79 -16.00
C ASP A 59 -9.02 -27.95 -17.48
N SER A 60 -9.81 -27.37 -18.40
CA SER A 60 -9.53 -27.39 -19.85
C SER A 60 -8.19 -26.71 -20.16
N PRO A 61 -7.43 -27.15 -21.19
CA PRO A 61 -6.17 -26.53 -21.59
C PRO A 61 -6.26 -25.01 -21.80
N GLU A 62 -7.39 -24.52 -22.32
CA GLU A 62 -7.66 -23.09 -22.53
C GLU A 62 -7.74 -22.29 -21.21
N VAL A 63 -8.29 -22.89 -20.16
CA VAL A 63 -8.34 -22.28 -18.82
C VAL A 63 -6.98 -22.38 -18.14
N PHE A 64 -6.22 -23.45 -18.41
CA PHE A 64 -4.86 -23.63 -17.89
C PHE A 64 -3.88 -22.59 -18.46
N GLU A 65 -3.94 -22.32 -19.76
CA GLU A 65 -3.12 -21.29 -20.43
C GLU A 65 -3.56 -19.87 -20.05
N GLY A 66 -4.86 -19.62 -19.87
CA GLY A 66 -5.37 -18.31 -19.41
C GLY A 66 -5.10 -18.02 -17.93
N THR A 67 -4.90 -19.06 -17.12
CA THR A 67 -4.59 -18.96 -15.68
C THR A 67 -3.09 -19.21 -15.48
N ASP A 68 -2.26 -18.49 -16.22
CA ASP A 68 -0.80 -18.64 -16.12
C ASP A 68 -0.37 -18.10 -14.75
N ALA A 69 -0.38 -18.97 -13.75
CA ALA A 69 -0.13 -18.63 -12.35
C ALA A 69 1.27 -18.02 -12.16
N TYR A 70 2.17 -18.27 -13.11
CA TYR A 70 3.49 -17.65 -13.21
C TYR A 70 3.43 -16.18 -13.66
N ALA A 71 2.46 -15.79 -14.48
CA ALA A 71 2.26 -14.39 -14.88
C ALA A 71 1.84 -13.52 -13.70
N TYR A 72 0.96 -14.02 -12.82
CA TYR A 72 0.59 -13.31 -11.58
C TYR A 72 1.79 -13.09 -10.66
N VAL A 73 2.63 -14.11 -10.48
CA VAL A 73 3.88 -13.99 -9.70
C VAL A 73 4.83 -12.99 -10.35
N GLY A 74 4.96 -13.02 -11.68
CA GLY A 74 5.80 -12.08 -12.43
C GLY A 74 5.37 -10.62 -12.25
N ILE A 75 4.08 -10.32 -12.39
CA ILE A 75 3.51 -8.99 -12.18
C ILE A 75 3.76 -8.52 -10.74
N SER A 76 3.42 -9.34 -9.75
CA SER A 76 3.59 -8.97 -8.34
C SER A 76 5.07 -8.79 -7.93
N THR A 77 6.00 -9.54 -8.55
CA THR A 77 7.44 -9.29 -8.35
C THR A 77 7.91 -7.98 -8.97
N ALA A 78 7.39 -7.59 -10.14
CA ALA A 78 7.71 -6.31 -10.76
C ALA A 78 7.13 -5.13 -9.95
N ASP A 79 5.93 -5.31 -9.41
CA ASP A 79 5.29 -4.33 -8.52
C ASP A 79 6.08 -4.14 -7.22
N CYS A 80 6.58 -5.23 -6.63
CA CYS A 80 7.49 -5.16 -5.49
C CYS A 80 8.79 -4.41 -5.83
N GLU A 81 9.38 -4.67 -7.00
CA GLU A 81 10.60 -3.98 -7.43
C GLU A 81 10.38 -2.48 -7.64
N TYR A 82 9.23 -2.10 -8.22
CA TYR A 82 8.84 -0.70 -8.34
C TYR A 82 8.63 -0.05 -6.96
N LEU A 83 7.91 -0.72 -6.06
CA LEU A 83 7.67 -0.22 -4.71
C LEU A 83 8.97 -0.03 -3.93
N ILE A 84 9.91 -0.99 -4.02
CA ILE A 84 11.24 -0.88 -3.42
C ILE A 84 12.01 0.33 -3.96
N LYS A 85 11.99 0.59 -5.28
CA LYS A 85 12.62 1.77 -5.88
C LYS A 85 11.94 3.08 -5.49
N SER A 86 10.67 3.03 -5.14
CA SER A 86 9.87 4.19 -4.73
C SER A 86 9.96 4.49 -3.22
N LEU A 87 10.61 3.62 -2.45
CA LEU A 87 10.90 3.88 -1.04
C LEU A 87 11.93 5.02 -0.95
N PRO A 88 11.69 6.04 -0.10
CA PRO A 88 12.72 7.02 0.19
C PRO A 88 13.95 6.32 0.79
N GLU A 89 15.14 6.79 0.42
CA GLU A 89 16.38 6.28 1.00
C GLU A 89 16.34 6.44 2.52
N GLY A 90 16.67 5.36 3.23
CA GLY A 90 16.70 5.37 4.69
C GLY A 90 17.80 6.31 5.18
N GLU A 91 17.42 7.49 5.66
CA GLU A 91 18.33 8.37 6.39
C GLU A 91 18.80 7.67 7.68
N PRO A 92 20.06 7.88 8.11
CA PRO A 92 20.54 7.34 9.37
C PRO A 92 19.72 7.90 10.55
N GLU A 93 19.45 7.04 11.55
CA GLU A 93 18.58 7.35 12.69
C GLU A 93 18.95 8.67 13.40
N GLU A 94 20.24 9.00 13.46
CA GLU A 94 20.72 10.24 14.07
C GLU A 94 20.28 11.49 13.31
N GLU A 95 20.25 11.44 11.98
CA GLU A 95 19.78 12.53 11.12
C GLU A 95 18.26 12.67 11.19
N GLN A 96 17.53 11.54 11.18
CA GLN A 96 16.08 11.53 11.38
C GLN A 96 15.69 12.13 12.73
N ALA A 97 16.38 11.76 13.81
CA ALA A 97 16.14 12.31 15.14
C ALA A 97 16.41 13.83 15.22
N LYS A 98 17.43 14.32 14.51
CA LYS A 98 17.71 15.77 14.40
C LYS A 98 16.64 16.48 13.58
N CYS A 99 16.19 15.88 12.49
CA CYS A 99 15.11 16.40 11.65
C CYS A 99 13.81 16.53 12.47
N LEU A 100 13.40 15.46 13.16
CA LEU A 100 12.22 15.45 14.03
C LEU A 100 12.29 16.52 15.12
N ARG A 101 13.43 16.66 15.81
CA ARG A 101 13.60 17.71 16.83
C ARG A 101 13.52 19.12 16.26
N THR A 102 13.95 19.32 15.03
CA THR A 102 13.83 20.62 14.34
C THR A 102 12.38 20.88 13.99
N LEU A 103 11.70 19.89 13.41
CA LEU A 103 10.29 19.96 13.06
C LEU A 103 9.39 20.23 14.27
N ASP A 104 9.65 19.59 15.41
CA ASP A 104 8.91 19.83 16.66
C ASP A 104 9.03 21.28 17.13
N LYS A 105 10.23 21.87 17.02
CA LYS A 105 10.46 23.29 17.37
C LYS A 105 9.72 24.22 16.41
N GLU A 106 9.77 23.92 15.12
CA GLU A 106 9.05 24.69 14.10
C GLU A 106 7.53 24.60 14.32
N MET A 107 7.00 23.41 14.60
CA MET A 107 5.57 23.24 14.93
C MET A 107 5.18 24.03 16.17
N ALA A 108 5.99 24.00 17.23
CA ALA A 108 5.72 24.76 18.44
C ALA A 108 5.67 26.27 18.16
N PHE A 109 6.63 26.77 17.37
CA PHE A 109 6.67 28.18 16.96
C PHE A 109 5.45 28.57 16.12
N VAL A 110 5.16 27.81 15.06
CA VAL A 110 4.01 28.07 14.17
C VAL A 110 2.69 27.97 14.93
N ASN A 111 2.56 27.05 15.87
CA ASN A 111 1.36 26.92 16.68
C ASN A 111 1.16 28.12 17.62
N ASP A 112 2.25 28.64 18.21
CA ASP A 112 2.17 29.87 19.02
C ASP A 112 1.74 31.08 18.17
N GLU A 113 2.35 31.25 16.99
CA GLU A 113 1.93 32.29 16.04
C GLU A 113 0.46 32.14 15.63
N TYR A 114 0.00 30.90 15.40
CA TYR A 114 -1.39 30.62 15.08
C TYR A 114 -2.34 31.02 16.23
N ILE A 115 -2.01 30.67 17.48
CA ILE A 115 -2.80 31.06 18.66
C ILE A 115 -2.89 32.60 18.76
N GLN A 116 -1.76 33.29 18.59
CA GLN A 116 -1.73 34.76 18.60
C GLN A 116 -2.54 35.37 17.46
N ALA A 117 -2.48 34.82 16.25
CA ALA A 117 -3.27 35.27 15.11
C ALA A 117 -4.78 35.09 15.36
N VAL A 118 -5.18 33.94 15.91
CA VAL A 118 -6.57 33.65 16.27
C VAL A 118 -7.06 34.58 17.38
N ALA A 119 -6.25 34.84 18.40
CA ALA A 119 -6.61 35.77 19.48
C ALA A 119 -6.86 37.19 18.94
N ARG A 120 -5.98 37.68 18.07
CA ARG A 120 -6.16 38.99 17.40
C ARG A 120 -7.43 39.03 16.55
N SER A 121 -7.70 37.97 15.79
CA SER A 121 -8.91 37.87 14.96
C SER A 121 -10.19 37.89 15.81
N LYS A 122 -10.21 37.14 16.92
CA LYS A 122 -11.35 37.15 17.87
C LYS A 122 -11.57 38.53 18.47
N HIS A 123 -10.50 39.19 18.91
CA HIS A 123 -10.59 40.52 19.49
C HIS A 123 -11.12 41.56 18.50
N LEU A 124 -10.65 41.52 17.24
CA LEU A 124 -11.18 42.39 16.19
C LEU A 124 -12.66 42.08 15.89
N HIS A 125 -13.04 40.81 15.88
CA HIS A 125 -14.42 40.40 15.68
C HIS A 125 -15.35 40.92 16.79
N GLU A 126 -14.92 40.86 18.05
CA GLU A 126 -15.63 41.45 19.19
C GLU A 126 -15.81 42.97 19.01
N GLN A 127 -14.74 43.70 18.67
CA GLN A 127 -14.84 45.14 18.42
C GLN A 127 -15.83 45.48 17.30
N ILE A 128 -15.84 44.71 16.20
CA ILE A 128 -16.79 44.92 15.11
C ILE A 128 -18.22 44.64 15.57
N MET A 129 -18.44 43.57 16.34
CA MET A 129 -19.75 43.23 16.89
C MET A 129 -20.27 44.32 17.83
N ASP A 130 -19.40 44.91 18.65
CA ASP A 130 -19.76 45.98 19.58
C ASP A 130 -20.14 47.26 18.83
N VAL A 131 -19.38 47.63 17.79
CA VAL A 131 -19.72 48.78 16.92
C VAL A 131 -21.06 48.56 16.22
N LEU A 132 -21.30 47.36 15.70
CA LEU A 132 -22.57 47.03 15.06
C LEU A 132 -23.74 47.12 16.05
N ARG A 133 -23.58 46.59 17.28
CA ARG A 133 -24.62 46.69 18.32
C ARG A 133 -24.93 48.14 18.68
N LEU A 134 -23.90 48.96 18.89
CA LEU A 134 -24.08 50.38 19.16
C LEU A 134 -24.87 51.09 18.04
N MET A 135 -24.57 50.78 16.77
CA MET A 135 -25.28 51.34 15.61
C MET A 135 -26.73 50.86 15.45
N PHE A 136 -27.11 49.74 16.07
CA PHE A 136 -28.49 49.22 16.04
C PHE A 136 -29.30 49.58 17.30
N GLU A 137 -28.65 50.10 18.35
CA GLU A 137 -29.30 50.54 19.60
C GLU A 137 -29.66 52.05 19.59
N ASP A 138 -29.05 52.85 18.71
CA ASP A 138 -29.45 54.22 18.34
C ASP A 138 -30.46 54.24 17.17
#